data_AF-A0A1G5ZT64-F1
#
_entry.id   AF-A0A1G5ZT64-F1
#
_cell.length_a   1.000
_cell.length_b   1.000
_cell.length_c   1.000
_cell.angle_alpha   90.00
_cell.angle_beta   90.00
_cell.angle_gamma   90.00
#
_symmetry.space_group_name_H-M   'P 1'
#
loop_
_entity.id
_entity.type
_entity.pdbx_description
1 polymer ?
#
loop_
_entity_poly.entity_id
_entity_poly.type
_entity_poly.pdbx_seq_one_letter_code
_entity_poly.pdbx_strand_id
1 'polypeptide(L)' 'MPIRRKATEAGIFDASELALLARVFEQLRLDNQTTEARDAIASRIIANYMAGIKDEAELLSLSKQPFGR' A
#
# COMPACT_ATOMS: atom_id res chain seq x y z
N MET A 1 13.50 -21.31 -5.54
CA MET A 1 12.32 -21.46 -4.65
C MET A 1 11.16 -20.62 -5.20
N PRO A 2 10.05 -21.23 -5.64
CA PRO A 2 9.00 -20.54 -6.38
C PRO A 2 7.89 -20.08 -5.43
N ILE A 3 8.13 -18.99 -4.70
CA ILE A 3 7.07 -18.26 -3.97
C ILE A 3 6.62 -17.01 -4.76
N ARG A 4 7.36 -16.66 -5.82
CA ARG A 4 7.08 -15.53 -6.74
C ARG A 4 5.81 -15.68 -7.61
N ARG A 5 4.97 -16.68 -7.39
CA ARG A 5 3.74 -16.92 -8.20
C ARG A 5 2.42 -16.97 -7.43
N LYS A 6 2.39 -16.79 -6.10
CA LYS A 6 1.17 -17.05 -5.32
C LYS A 6 0.37 -15.85 -4.81
N ALA A 7 0.78 -14.60 -5.10
CA ALA A 7 0.02 -13.43 -4.65
C ALA A 7 -0.66 -12.63 -5.78
N THR A 8 -0.32 -12.88 -7.05
CA THR A 8 -0.85 -12.10 -8.19
C THR A 8 -1.98 -12.82 -8.95
N GLU A 9 -2.27 -14.09 -8.65
CA GLU A 9 -3.28 -14.90 -9.40
C GLU A 9 -4.50 -15.34 -8.55
N ALA A 10 -4.71 -14.78 -7.36
CA ALA A 10 -5.75 -15.26 -6.44
C ALA A 10 -7.04 -14.40 -6.35
N GLY A 11 -7.19 -13.32 -7.13
CA GLY A 11 -8.42 -12.50 -7.09
C GLY A 11 -8.70 -11.88 -5.70
N ILE A 12 -7.66 -11.55 -4.94
CA ILE A 12 -7.77 -11.01 -3.57
C ILE A 12 -8.12 -9.52 -3.57
N PHE A 13 -7.82 -8.81 -4.66
CA PHE A 13 -8.13 -7.39 -4.82
C PHE A 13 -8.86 -7.17 -6.16
N ASP A 14 -10.03 -6.56 -6.11
CA ASP A 14 -10.77 -6.06 -7.26
C ASP A 14 -10.10 -4.83 -7.88
N ALA A 15 -10.50 -4.49 -9.12
CA ALA A 15 -10.00 -3.31 -9.82
C ALA A 15 -10.21 -2.01 -9.01
N SER A 16 -11.30 -1.93 -8.24
CA SER A 16 -11.59 -0.80 -7.35
C SER A 16 -10.63 -0.71 -6.16
N GLU A 17 -10.24 -1.85 -5.59
CA GLU A 17 -9.28 -1.91 -4.48
C GLU A 17 -7.88 -1.52 -4.97
N LEU A 18 -7.47 -2.04 -6.13
CA LEU A 18 -6.21 -1.64 -6.76
C LEU A 18 -6.18 -0.14 -7.09
N ALA A 19 -7.29 0.42 -7.57
CA ALA A 19 -7.41 1.84 -7.85
C ALA A 19 -7.28 2.69 -6.58
N LEU A 20 -7.89 2.25 -5.47
CA LEU A 20 -7.76 2.90 -4.16
C LEU A 20 -6.30 2.89 -3.68
N LEU A 21 -5.68 1.71 -3.64
CA LEU A 21 -4.30 1.54 -3.17
C LEU A 21 -3.32 2.37 -4.02
N ALA A 22 -3.52 2.43 -5.34
CA ALA A 22 -2.71 3.24 -6.24
C ALA A 22 -2.87 4.75 -5.97
N ARG A 23 -4.08 5.24 -5.71
CA ARG A 23 -4.34 6.66 -5.38
C ARG A 23 -3.67 7.05 -4.06
N VAL A 24 -3.83 6.22 -3.04
CA VAL A 24 -3.20 6.44 -1.73
C VAL A 24 -1.68 6.48 -1.89
N PHE A 25 -1.12 5.55 -2.65
CA PHE A 25 0.31 5.48 -2.91
C PHE A 25 0.83 6.73 -3.62
N GLU A 26 0.18 7.16 -4.71
CA GLU A 26 0.61 8.35 -5.46
C GLU A 26 0.48 9.64 -4.63
N GLN A 27 -0.51 9.75 -3.75
CA GLN A 27 -0.62 10.89 -2.82
C GLN A 27 0.47 10.90 -1.74
N LEU A 28 0.99 9.73 -1.34
CA LEU A 28 2.07 9.62 -0.36
C LEU A 28 3.47 9.68 -0.99
N ARG A 29 3.55 9.47 -2.30
CA ARG A 29 4.79 9.52 -3.05
C ARG A 29 5.25 10.97 -3.16
N LEU A 30 6.29 11.32 -2.41
CA LEU A 30 6.98 12.59 -2.60
C LEU A 30 7.93 12.47 -3.79
N ASP A 31 7.96 13.50 -4.64
CA ASP A 31 8.65 13.53 -5.95
C ASP A 31 10.14 13.13 -5.90
N ASN A 32 10.75 13.16 -4.69
CA ASN A 32 12.17 12.93 -4.45
C ASN A 32 12.49 11.69 -3.58
N GLN A 33 11.58 10.71 -3.44
CA GLN A 33 11.80 9.52 -2.62
C GLN A 33 12.65 8.45 -3.31
N THR A 34 13.56 7.83 -2.54
CA THR A 34 14.30 6.63 -2.95
C THR A 34 13.37 5.43 -3.12
N THR A 35 13.79 4.46 -3.94
CA THR A 35 13.03 3.22 -4.20
C THR A 35 12.67 2.49 -2.90
N GLU A 36 13.55 2.50 -1.89
CA GLU A 36 13.31 1.88 -0.58
C GLU A 36 12.21 2.60 0.21
N ALA A 37 12.17 3.93 0.17
CA ALA A 37 11.11 4.70 0.81
C ALA A 37 9.75 4.44 0.16
N ARG A 38 9.73 4.28 -1.17
CA ARG A 38 8.52 3.90 -1.91
C ARG A 38 8.05 2.50 -1.52
N ASP A 39 8.95 1.53 -1.44
CA ASP A 39 8.61 0.15 -1.05
C ASP A 39 8.06 0.08 0.39
N ALA A 40 8.65 0.87 1.30
CA ALA A 40 8.15 1.00 2.67
C ALA A 40 6.74 1.61 2.75
N ILE A 41 6.42 2.61 1.91
CA ILE A 41 5.08 3.20 1.83
C ILE A 41 4.08 2.17 1.29
N ALA A 42 4.40 1.49 0.19
CA ALA A 42 3.54 0.46 -0.39
C ALA A 42 3.23 -0.66 0.62
N SER A 43 4.26 -1.14 1.34
CA SER A 43 4.08 -2.15 2.38
C SER A 43 3.15 -1.69 3.50
N ARG A 44 3.23 -0.43 3.94
CA ARG A 44 2.33 0.12 4.98
C ARG A 44 0.89 0.23 4.51
N ILE A 45 0.67 0.71 3.29
CA ILE A 45 -0.68 0.81 2.73
C ILE A 45 -1.32 -0.57 2.68
N ILE A 46 -0.58 -1.58 2.19
CA ILE A 46 -1.06 -2.97 2.12
C ILE A 46 -1.32 -3.53 3.53
N ALA A 47 -0.43 -3.30 4.50
CA ALA A 47 -0.62 -3.77 5.87
C ALA A 47 -1.85 -3.15 6.53
N ASN A 48 -2.06 -1.84 6.39
CA ASN A 48 -3.25 -1.14 6.88
C ASN A 48 -4.53 -1.65 6.20
N TYR A 49 -4.47 -1.89 4.89
CA TYR A 49 -5.60 -2.47 4.15
C TYR A 49 -5.96 -3.86 4.63
N MET A 50 -4.96 -4.73 4.83
CA MET A 50 -5.14 -6.07 5.38
C MET A 50 -5.63 -6.06 6.83
N ALA A 51 -5.38 -4.99 7.59
CA ALA A 51 -5.96 -4.79 8.93
C ALA A 51 -7.45 -4.41 8.88
N GLY A 52 -8.04 -4.30 7.69
CA GLY A 52 -9.46 -4.01 7.47
C GLY A 52 -9.75 -2.53 7.17
N ILE A 53 -8.71 -1.70 7.00
CA ILE A 53 -8.87 -0.27 6.74
C ILE A 53 -9.09 -0.06 5.25
N LYS A 54 -10.33 0.25 4.88
CA LYS A 54 -10.74 0.44 3.49
C LYS A 54 -10.99 1.90 3.11
N ASP A 55 -10.97 2.80 4.10
CA ASP A 55 -11.16 4.22 3.86
C ASP A 55 -9.88 4.87 3.32
N GLU A 56 -10.01 5.66 2.25
CA GLU A 56 -8.88 6.31 1.58
C GLU A 56 -8.17 7.30 2.52
N ALA A 57 -8.92 8.12 3.26
CA ALA A 57 -8.38 9.14 4.13
C ALA A 57 -7.71 8.55 5.38
N GLU A 58 -8.26 7.45 5.90
CA GLU A 58 -7.62 6.68 6.97
C GLU A 58 -6.33 6.03 6.49
N LEU A 59 -6.35 5.35 5.35
CA LEU A 59 -5.15 4.74 4.76
C LEU A 59 -4.05 5.76 4.51
N LEU A 60 -4.40 6.93 3.99
CA LEU A 60 -3.47 8.05 3.81
C LEU A 60 -2.87 8.49 5.14
N SER A 61 -3.71 8.75 6.15
CA SER A 61 -3.24 9.25 7.44
C SER A 61 -2.33 8.26 8.15
N LEU A 62 -2.69 6.98 8.15
CA LEU A 62 -1.94 5.92 8.82
C LEU A 62 -0.66 5.53 8.07
N SER A 63 -0.67 5.61 6.74
CA SER A 63 0.50 5.27 5.93
C SER A 63 1.48 6.45 5.78
N LYS A 64 1.04 7.68 6.08
CA LYS A 64 1.86 8.90 6.08
C LYS A 64 2.83 8.96 7.26
N GLN A 65 2.44 8.44 8.43
CA GLN A 65 3.34 8.39 9.57
C GLN A 65 4.19 7.12 9.51
N PRO A 66 5.53 7.22 9.67
CA PRO A 66 6.29 6.04 10.05
C PRO A 66 5.73 5.51 11.35
N PHE A 67 5.46 4.19 11.43
CA PHE A 67 5.22 3.49 12.69
C PHE A 67 6.29 3.99 13.66
N GLY A 68 5.85 4.83 14.61
CA GLY A 68 6.73 5.54 15.52
C GLY A 68 7.60 4.53 16.24
N ARG A 69 8.87 4.90 16.41
CA ARG A 69 9.84 4.18 17.24
C ARG A 69 9.35 4.11 18.68
#